data_AF-A0A2V7HV98-F1
#
_entry.id   AF-A0A2V7HV98-F1
#
_cell.length_a   1.000
_cell.length_b   1.000
_cell.length_c   1.000
_cell.angle_alpha   90.00
_cell.angle_beta   90.00
_cell.angle_gamma   90.00
#
_symmetry.space_group_name_H-M   'P 1'
#
loop_
_entity.id
_entity.type
_entity.pdbx_description
1 polymer ?
#
loop_
_entity_poly.entity_id
_entity_poly.type
_entity_poly.pdbx_seq_one_letter_code
_entity_poly.pdbx_strand_id
1 'polypeptide(L)'
;MTLEGLLALLAVAVTSGTPLIFAGLGELVTERSGILNLGVEGMMLAGAVMGFAVAVGTHSAWMGVAIAMLAGAALALGHAVL
;
A
#
# COMPACT_ATOMS: atom_id res chain seq x y z
N MET A 1 4.77 -11.47 -26.08
CA MET A 1 3.74 -11.55 -25.03
C MET A 1 2.61 -12.40 -25.57
N THR A 2 2.31 -13.55 -24.94
CA THR A 2 1.18 -14.39 -25.35
C THR A 2 -0.14 -13.70 -25.00
N LEU A 3 -1.23 -14.05 -25.68
CA LEU A 3 -2.56 -13.51 -25.36
C LEU A 3 -2.93 -13.73 -23.89
N GLU A 4 -2.57 -14.89 -23.34
CA GLU A 4 -2.74 -15.20 -21.92
C GLU A 4 -1.95 -14.26 -21.00
N GLY A 5 -0.70 -13.95 -21.34
CA GLY A 5 0.13 -13.00 -20.58
C GLY A 5 -0.45 -11.58 -20.58
N LEU A 6 -1.04 -11.15 -21.70
CA LEU A 6 -1.74 -9.87 -21.78
C LEU A 6 -2.99 -9.86 -20.88
N LEU A 7 -3.80 -10.92 -20.92
CA LEU A 7 -5.00 -11.03 -20.09
C LEU A 7 -4.66 -11.02 -18.59
N ALA A 8 -3.61 -11.73 -18.17
CA ALA A 8 -3.15 -11.75 -16.79
C ALA A 8 -2.68 -10.36 -16.32
N LEU A 9 -1.90 -9.64 -17.13
CA LEU A 9 -1.44 -8.29 -16.81
C LEU A 9 -2.62 -7.33 -16.61
N LEU A 10 -3.60 -7.37 -17.51
CA LEU A 10 -4.79 -6.51 -17.43
C LEU A 10 -5.62 -6.82 -16.17
N ALA A 11 -5.79 -8.09 -15.82
CA ALA A 11 -6.49 -8.49 -14.61
C ALA A 11 -5.78 -7.97 -13.33
N VAL A 12 -4.45 -8.08 -13.27
CA VAL A 12 -3.66 -7.53 -12.16
C VAL A 12 -3.80 -6.01 -12.11
N ALA A 13 -3.65 -5.31 -13.24
CA ALA A 13 -3.74 -3.86 -13.29
C ALA A 13 -5.08 -3.33 -12.75
N VAL A 14 -6.20 -3.97 -13.10
CA VAL A 14 -7.54 -3.59 -12.62
C VAL A 14 -7.68 -3.85 -11.12
N THR A 15 -7.23 -5.01 -10.64
CA THR A 15 -7.38 -5.41 -9.23
C THR A 15 -6.43 -4.66 -8.30
N SER A 16 -5.21 -4.36 -8.74
CA SER A 16 -4.24 -3.54 -8.00
C SER A 16 -4.54 -2.05 -8.09
N GLY A 17 -5.26 -1.59 -9.12
CA GLY A 17 -5.61 -0.18 -9.30
C GLY A 17 -6.46 0.37 -8.15
N THR A 18 -7.44 -0.39 -7.65
CA THR A 18 -8.32 0.05 -6.55
C THR A 18 -7.55 0.41 -5.27
N PRO A 19 -6.66 -0.44 -4.72
CA PRO A 19 -5.85 -0.06 -3.57
C PRO A 19 -4.87 1.09 -3.87
N LEU A 20 -4.35 1.18 -5.10
CA LEU A 20 -3.46 2.27 -5.51
C LEU A 20 -4.17 3.64 -5.54
N ILE A 21 -5.46 3.69 -5.90
CA ILE A 21 -6.24 4.94 -5.85
C ILE A 21 -6.29 5.51 -4.42
N PHE A 22 -6.44 4.66 -3.40
CA PHE A 22 -6.45 5.13 -2.01
C PHE A 22 -5.11 5.73 -1.58
N ALA A 23 -4.01 5.13 -2.03
CA ALA A 23 -2.68 5.69 -1.79
C ALA A 23 -2.48 7.03 -2.52
N GLY A 24 -2.86 7.11 -3.79
CA GLY A 24 -2.79 8.36 -4.57
C GLY A 24 -3.66 9.48 -4.00
N LEU A 25 -4.80 9.17 -3.40
CA LEU A 25 -5.61 10.16 -2.66
C LEU A 25 -4.85 10.71 -1.44
N GLY A 26 -4.17 9.85 -0.68
CA GLY A 26 -3.32 10.29 0.45
C GLY A 26 -2.12 11.11 0.00
N GLU A 27 -1.49 10.72 -1.10
CA GLU A 27 -0.39 11.46 -1.72
C GLU A 27 -0.85 12.84 -2.20
N LEU A 28 -1.99 12.94 -2.86
CA LEU A 28 -2.58 14.22 -3.25
C LEU A 28 -2.77 15.14 -2.05
N VAL A 29 -3.28 14.66 -0.91
CA VAL A 29 -3.40 15.49 0.30
C VAL A 29 -2.03 15.95 0.79
N THR A 30 -1.02 15.07 0.73
CA THR A 30 0.35 15.36 1.16
C THR A 30 1.00 16.41 0.25
N GLU A 31 0.88 16.27 -1.07
CA GLU A 31 1.37 17.24 -2.04
C GLU A 31 0.73 18.62 -1.86
N ARG A 32 -0.56 18.66 -1.52
CA ARG A 32 -1.27 19.93 -1.24
C ARG A 32 -0.74 20.63 0.01
N SER A 33 -0.07 19.92 0.91
CA SER A 33 0.63 20.49 2.07
C SER A 33 2.05 20.99 1.76
N GLY A 34 2.52 20.80 0.52
CA GLY A 34 3.87 21.20 0.07
C GLY A 34 4.95 20.15 0.33
N ILE A 35 4.55 18.95 0.78
CA ILE A 35 5.46 17.81 1.02
C ILE A 35 5.18 16.76 -0.05
N LEU A 36 6.20 16.36 -0.80
CA LEU A 36 6.08 15.29 -1.80
C LEU A 36 6.54 13.96 -1.18
N ASN A 37 5.68 12.94 -1.28
CA ASN A 37 5.94 11.65 -0.64
C ASN A 37 6.31 10.56 -1.66
N LEU A 38 7.54 10.63 -2.16
CA LEU A 38 8.09 9.65 -3.11
C LEU A 38 8.22 8.23 -2.54
N GLY A 39 8.07 8.05 -1.22
CA GLY A 39 8.17 6.77 -0.52
C GLY A 39 6.84 6.03 -0.39
N VAL A 40 5.73 6.55 -0.91
CA VAL A 40 4.37 6.00 -0.66
C VAL A 40 4.22 4.55 -1.15
N GLU A 41 4.82 4.19 -2.28
CA GLU A 41 4.81 2.83 -2.81
C GLU A 41 5.53 1.85 -1.88
N GLY A 42 6.64 2.30 -1.27
CA GLY A 42 7.36 1.55 -0.23
C GLY A 42 6.54 1.39 1.04
N MET A 43 5.79 2.41 1.46
CA MET A 43 4.89 2.33 2.61
C MET A 43 3.74 1.34 2.39
N MET A 44 3.19 1.30 1.18
CA MET A 44 2.18 0.30 0.80
C MET A 44 2.75 -1.12 0.86
N LEU A 45 3.93 -1.35 0.28
CA LEU A 45 4.59 -2.65 0.30
C LEU A 45 4.92 -3.11 1.72
N ALA A 46 5.44 -2.21 2.57
CA ALA A 46 5.71 -2.51 3.96
C ALA A 46 4.42 -2.88 4.73
N GLY A 47 3.34 -2.12 4.55
CA GLY A 47 2.03 -2.43 5.12
C GLY A 47 1.49 -3.78 4.64
N ALA A 48 1.61 -4.08 3.34
CA ALA A 48 1.16 -5.34 2.75
C ALA A 48 1.91 -6.55 3.33
N VAL A 49 3.24 -6.49 3.40
CA VAL A 49 4.07 -7.57 3.94
C VAL A 49 3.77 -7.79 5.43
N MET A 50 3.71 -6.72 6.23
CA MET A 50 3.45 -6.81 7.66
C MET A 50 2.04 -7.31 7.96
N GLY A 51 1.04 -6.81 7.22
CA GLY A 51 -0.35 -7.26 7.35
C GLY A 51 -0.52 -8.73 6.97
N PHE A 52 0.12 -9.17 5.88
CA PHE A 52 0.11 -10.58 5.47
C PHE A 52 0.76 -11.48 6.52
N ALA A 53 1.96 -11.12 7.01
CA ALA A 53 2.68 -11.90 8.01
C ALA A 53 1.84 -12.09 9.29
N VAL A 54 1.18 -11.03 9.75
CA VAL A 54 0.30 -11.11 10.93
C VAL A 54 -0.97 -11.89 10.64
N ALA A 55 -1.66 -11.62 9.53
CA ALA A 55 -2.88 -12.35 9.18
C ALA A 55 -2.66 -13.86 9.10
N VAL A 56 -1.53 -14.29 8.52
CA VAL A 56 -1.15 -15.70 8.44
C VAL A 56 -0.75 -16.24 9.81
N GLY A 57 0.08 -15.53 10.56
CA GLY A 57 0.58 -15.98 11.87
C GLY A 57 -0.49 -16.05 12.96
N THR A 58 -1.52 -15.21 12.88
CA THR A 58 -2.60 -15.14 13.89
C THR A 58 -3.93 -15.70 13.40
N HIS A 59 -4.00 -16.15 12.15
CA HIS A 59 -5.25 -16.55 11.47
C HIS A 59 -6.37 -15.51 11.58
N SER A 60 -6.03 -14.22 11.65
CA SER A 60 -6.97 -13.12 11.84
C SER A 60 -6.72 -12.01 10.82
N ALA A 61 -7.63 -11.90 9.86
CA ALA A 61 -7.56 -10.85 8.84
C ALA A 61 -7.60 -9.44 9.47
N TRP A 62 -8.40 -9.24 10.50
CA TRP A 62 -8.53 -7.95 11.17
C TRP A 62 -7.24 -7.51 11.86
N MET A 63 -6.52 -8.46 12.48
CA MET A 63 -5.23 -8.16 13.10
C MET A 63 -4.17 -7.81 12.04
N GLY A 64 -4.20 -8.48 10.88
CA GLY A 64 -3.39 -8.11 9.73
C GLY A 64 -3.68 -6.70 9.22
N VAL A 65 -4.95 -6.33 9.09
CA VAL A 65 -5.36 -4.96 8.69
C VAL A 65 -4.84 -3.92 9.68
N ALA A 66 -5.03 -4.15 10.99
CA ALA A 66 -4.56 -3.22 12.02
C ALA A 66 -3.03 -3.02 11.95
N ILE A 67 -2.27 -4.10 11.76
CA ILE A 67 -0.80 -4.02 11.68
C ILE A 67 -0.34 -3.38 10.37
N ALA A 68 -1.01 -3.64 9.24
CA ALA A 68 -0.72 -2.96 7.97
C ALA A 68 -0.89 -1.43 8.10
N MET A 69 -1.98 -0.98 8.74
CA MET A 69 -2.22 0.44 9.00
C MET A 69 -1.13 1.04 9.89
N LEU A 70 -0.75 0.36 10.97
CA LEU A 70 0.30 0.83 11.89
C LEU A 70 1.67 0.91 11.22
N ALA A 71 2.04 -0.07 10.39
CA ALA A 71 3.29 -0.07 9.65
C ALA A 71 3.38 1.10 8.66
N GLY A 72 2.32 1.33 7.88
CA GLY A 72 2.24 2.47 6.97
C GLY A 72 2.29 3.81 7.71
N ALA A 73 1.55 3.94 8.82
CA ALA A 73 1.55 5.15 9.65
C ALA A 73 2.93 5.44 10.27
N ALA A 74 3.63 4.41 10.75
CA ALA A 74 4.97 4.57 11.33
C ALA A 74 5.98 5.10 10.30
N LEU A 75 5.95 4.60 9.07
CA LEU A 75 6.80 5.09 7.99
C LEU A 75 6.41 6.51 7.55
N ALA A 76 5.12 6.80 7.47
CA ALA A 76 4.61 8.12 7.13
C ALA A 76 5.03 9.17 8.19
N LEU A 77 5.03 8.80 9.47
CA LEU A 77 5.54 9.65 10.55
C LEU A 77 7.04 9.91 10.41
N GLY A 78 7.82 8.90 10.01
CA GLY A 78 9.24 9.09 9.70
C GLY A 78 9.45 10.10 8.57
N HIS A 79 8.68 9.99 7.48
CA HIS A 79 8.70 10.95 6.37
C HIS A 79 8.21 12.35 6.78
N ALA A 80 7.29 12.46 7.74
CA ALA A 80 6.81 13.75 8.22
C ALA A 80 7.85 14.54 9.03
N VAL A 81 8.86 13.87 9.59
CA VAL A 81 9.85 14.47 10.51
C VAL A 81 11.23 14.68 9.85
N LEU A 82 11.57 13.93 8.80
CA LEU A 82 12.84 13.98 8.08
C LEU A 82 12.71 14.74 6.75
#